data_AF-A0A355FYF7-F1
#
_entry.id   AF-A0A355FYF7-F1
#
_cell.length_a   1.000
_cell.length_b   1.000
_cell.length_c   1.000
_cell.angle_alpha   90.00
_cell.angle_beta   90.00
_cell.angle_gamma   90.00
#
_symmetry.space_group_name_H-M   'P 1'
#
loop_
_entity.id
_entity.type
_entity.pdbx_description
1 polymer ?
#
loop_
_entity_poly.entity_id
_entity_poly.type
_entity_poly.pdbx_seq_one_letter_code
_entity_poly.pdbx_strand_id
1 'polypeptide(L)'
;MDKGEASLSPSNLDDLLRALPSTEASAFDPEKIEWVGYSDGTDGFTVQRPREWEIADAALEGRPQFRRVVLSEGMAAFAIYPRGEFDVGLPSSASAETKLVLSGRPATLREWNLPDGSWLAVIVLDAQPKNGFRIELSTLQPNLTARAILKEMLNRFSFVN
;
A
#
# COMPACT_ATOMS: atom_id res chain seq x y z
N MET A 1 -34.44 20.03 -1.62
CA MET A 1 -33.70 18.82 -2.03
C MET A 1 -32.24 19.17 -1.96
N ASP A 2 -31.63 18.90 -0.82
CA ASP A 2 -30.23 19.21 -0.58
C ASP A 2 -29.44 17.94 -0.85
N LYS A 3 -28.70 17.91 -1.96
CA LYS A 3 -27.77 16.81 -2.26
C LYS A 3 -26.50 17.13 -1.49
N GLY A 4 -26.39 16.58 -0.29
CA GLY A 4 -25.12 16.57 0.44
C GLY A 4 -24.08 15.86 -0.42
N GLU A 5 -23.21 16.63 -1.06
CA GLU A 5 -21.93 16.14 -1.53
C GLU A 5 -21.21 15.57 -0.31
N ALA A 6 -21.03 14.25 -0.29
CA ALA A 6 -20.15 13.61 0.67
C ALA A 6 -18.74 14.13 0.38
N SER A 7 -18.36 15.19 1.10
CA SER A 7 -16.99 15.66 1.18
C SER A 7 -16.14 14.49 1.66
N LEU A 8 -15.41 13.88 0.73
CA LEU A 8 -14.39 12.87 1.03
C LEU A 8 -13.29 13.59 1.79
N SER A 9 -13.44 13.60 3.11
CA SER A 9 -12.54 14.29 4.02
C SER A 9 -11.18 13.58 4.04
N PRO A 10 -10.07 14.30 4.28
CA PRO A 10 -8.72 13.73 4.46
C PRO A 10 -8.57 12.71 5.62
N SER A 11 -9.66 12.30 6.26
CA SER A 11 -9.68 11.77 7.62
C SER A 11 -9.34 10.28 7.78
N ASN A 12 -9.36 9.44 6.73
CA ASN A 12 -9.23 7.99 6.95
C ASN A 12 -7.79 7.47 7.00
N LEU A 13 -6.84 8.24 6.47
CA LEU A 13 -5.44 7.81 6.36
C LEU A 13 -4.63 8.21 7.60
N ASP A 14 -4.90 9.40 8.14
CA ASP A 14 -4.47 9.78 9.49
C ASP A 14 -5.02 8.81 10.53
N ASP A 15 -6.27 8.36 10.38
CA ASP A 15 -6.86 7.33 11.25
C ASP A 15 -6.15 5.96 11.08
N LEU A 16 -5.70 5.62 9.87
CA LEU A 16 -4.90 4.42 9.60
C LEU A 16 -3.53 4.46 10.29
N LEU A 17 -2.92 5.64 10.32
CA LEU A 17 -1.67 5.90 11.04
C LEU A 17 -1.89 5.99 12.56
N ARG A 18 -3.02 6.52 13.02
CA ARG A 18 -3.39 6.52 14.46
C ARG A 18 -3.75 5.14 14.98
N ALA A 19 -4.20 4.24 14.11
CA ALA A 19 -4.45 2.84 14.43
C ALA A 19 -3.14 2.02 14.59
N LEU A 20 -1.97 2.61 14.33
CA LEU A 20 -0.70 1.99 14.69
C LEU A 20 -0.64 1.81 16.22
N PRO A 21 -0.21 0.64 16.74
CA PRO A 21 0.12 0.51 18.15
C PRO A 21 0.99 1.67 18.62
N SER A 22 0.73 2.15 19.85
CA SER A 22 1.40 3.33 20.42
C SER A 22 2.93 3.21 20.46
N THR A 23 3.44 1.97 20.52
CA THR A 23 4.86 1.65 20.43
C THR A 23 5.44 1.83 19.02
N GLU A 24 4.65 1.65 17.94
CA GLU A 24 5.11 1.93 16.58
C GLU A 24 5.13 3.44 16.30
N ALA A 25 4.05 4.14 16.66
CA ALA A 25 3.90 5.58 16.44
C ALA A 25 4.95 6.45 17.17
N SER A 26 5.54 5.92 18.25
CA SER A 26 6.59 6.60 19.02
C SER A 26 8.02 6.34 18.51
N ALA A 27 8.24 5.26 17.75
CA ALA A 27 9.55 4.93 17.16
C ALA A 27 9.68 5.43 15.70
N PHE A 28 8.55 5.57 15.00
CA PHE A 28 8.52 6.05 13.63
C PHE A 28 8.42 7.59 13.59
N ASP A 29 9.39 8.22 12.94
CA ASP A 29 9.41 9.65 12.66
C ASP A 29 9.67 9.86 11.16
N PRO A 30 8.64 10.15 10.35
CA PRO A 30 8.78 10.22 8.89
C PRO A 30 9.73 11.33 8.44
N GLU A 31 9.93 12.37 9.25
CA GLU A 31 10.80 13.51 8.92
C GLU A 31 12.30 13.16 9.01
N LYS A 32 12.65 12.05 9.67
CA LYS A 32 14.02 11.54 9.75
C LYS A 32 14.41 10.63 8.59
N ILE A 33 13.44 10.23 7.77
CA ILE A 33 13.67 9.35 6.64
C ILE A 33 14.01 10.21 5.41
N GLU A 34 15.06 9.83 4.70
CA GLU A 34 15.37 10.45 3.41
C GLU A 34 14.49 9.87 2.31
N TRP A 35 13.39 10.55 2.03
CA TRP A 35 12.43 10.15 0.99
C TRP A 35 12.91 10.48 -0.42
N VAL A 36 12.93 9.50 -1.30
CA VAL A 36 13.22 9.66 -2.73
C VAL A 36 12.03 9.21 -3.58
N GLY A 37 11.78 9.92 -4.68
CA GLY A 37 10.69 9.61 -5.60
C GLY A 37 11.04 8.51 -6.58
N TYR A 38 10.08 7.61 -6.81
CA TYR A 38 10.02 6.70 -7.96
C TYR A 38 8.80 7.06 -8.83
N SER A 39 8.97 7.04 -10.14
CA SER A 39 7.92 7.33 -11.12
C SER A 39 7.87 6.23 -12.16
N ASP A 40 6.66 5.72 -12.40
CA ASP A 40 6.38 4.73 -13.41
C ASP A 40 5.54 5.36 -14.53
N GLY A 41 6.22 5.74 -15.61
CA GLY A 41 5.55 6.34 -16.77
C GLY A 41 4.70 5.36 -17.58
N THR A 42 4.89 4.05 -17.41
CA THR A 42 4.17 3.02 -18.19
C THR A 42 2.79 2.77 -17.61
N ASP A 43 2.70 2.69 -16.28
CA ASP A 43 1.46 2.43 -15.57
C ASP A 43 0.87 3.69 -14.92
N GLY A 44 1.59 4.82 -14.94
CA GLY A 44 1.06 6.13 -14.56
C GLY A 44 0.90 6.28 -13.04
N PHE A 45 1.97 6.01 -12.29
CA PHE A 45 1.98 6.25 -10.85
C PHE A 45 3.33 6.78 -10.37
N THR A 46 3.31 7.37 -9.17
CA THR A 46 4.48 7.81 -8.43
C THR A 46 4.37 7.35 -6.98
N VAL A 47 5.50 7.10 -6.35
CA VAL A 47 5.58 6.80 -4.92
C VAL A 47 6.89 7.34 -4.36
N GLN A 48 6.88 7.89 -3.15
CA GLN A 48 8.12 8.12 -2.42
C GLN A 48 8.42 6.94 -1.53
N ARG A 49 9.70 6.57 -1.46
CA ARG A 49 10.22 5.51 -0.60
C ARG A 49 11.46 5.99 0.15
N PRO A 50 11.89 5.31 1.22
CA PRO A 50 13.20 5.55 1.80
C PRO A 50 14.31 5.33 0.75
N ARG A 51 15.39 6.12 0.79
CA ARG A 51 16.48 6.09 -0.20
C ARG A 51 17.13 4.71 -0.33
N GLU A 52 17.31 4.04 0.80
CA GLU A 52 18.00 2.76 0.96
C GLU A 52 17.20 1.56 0.44
N TRP A 53 15.90 1.72 0.23
CA TRP A 53 15.05 0.66 -0.31
C TRP A 53 15.41 0.38 -1.78
N GLU A 54 15.46 -0.90 -2.14
CA GLU A 54 15.72 -1.33 -3.50
C GLU A 54 14.46 -1.25 -4.35
N ILE A 55 14.62 -1.15 -5.67
CA ILE A 55 13.52 -1.23 -6.63
C ILE A 55 13.81 -2.39 -7.57
N ALA A 56 12.83 -3.27 -7.73
CA ALA A 56 12.90 -4.36 -8.69
C ALA A 56 11.61 -4.45 -9.51
N ASP A 57 11.77 -4.56 -10.83
CA ASP A 57 10.72 -5.03 -11.72
C ASP A 57 10.73 -6.56 -11.74
N ALA A 58 9.58 -7.16 -11.48
CA ALA A 58 9.40 -8.61 -11.51
C ALA A 58 8.16 -8.98 -12.32
N ALA A 59 8.25 -10.11 -13.02
CA ALA A 59 7.05 -10.81 -13.49
C ALA A 59 6.42 -11.57 -12.32
N LEU A 60 5.09 -11.70 -12.32
CA LEU A 60 4.45 -12.62 -11.40
C LEU A 60 4.70 -14.06 -11.85
N GLU A 61 5.09 -14.93 -10.91
CA GLU A 61 5.37 -16.34 -11.22
C GLU A 61 4.15 -17.01 -11.85
N GLY A 62 4.36 -17.70 -12.97
CA GLY A 62 3.28 -18.33 -13.75
C GLY A 62 2.38 -17.35 -14.50
N ARG A 63 2.61 -16.03 -14.42
CA ARG A 63 1.82 -15.01 -15.13
C ARG A 63 2.70 -13.87 -15.67
N PRO A 64 3.56 -14.14 -16.69
CA PRO A 64 4.56 -13.18 -17.19
C PRO A 64 3.99 -11.92 -17.84
N GLN A 65 2.71 -11.92 -18.19
CA GLN A 65 1.99 -10.74 -18.69
C GLN A 65 1.68 -9.71 -17.60
N PHE A 66 1.76 -10.10 -16.32
CA PHE A 66 1.55 -9.20 -15.20
C PHE A 66 2.88 -8.75 -14.63
N ARG A 67 3.06 -7.43 -14.67
CA ARG A 67 4.19 -6.74 -14.08
C ARG A 67 3.93 -6.51 -12.59
N ARG A 68 5.00 -6.60 -11.82
CA ARG A 68 5.05 -6.24 -10.40
C ARG A 68 6.23 -5.32 -10.18
N VAL A 69 5.99 -4.14 -9.63
CA VAL A 69 7.05 -3.23 -9.17
C VAL A 69 7.19 -3.43 -7.66
N VAL A 70 8.37 -3.83 -7.20
CA VAL A 70 8.63 -4.08 -5.77
C VAL A 70 9.62 -3.05 -5.27
N LEU A 71 9.23 -2.32 -4.22
CA LEU A 71 10.12 -1.48 -3.44
C LEU A 71 10.33 -2.15 -2.07
N SER A 72 11.57 -2.46 -1.69
CA SER A 72 11.80 -3.32 -0.53
C SER A 72 13.11 -3.05 0.20
N GLU A 73 13.12 -3.40 1.49
CA GLU A 73 14.31 -3.47 2.31
C GLU A 73 14.19 -4.66 3.27
N GLY A 74 15.20 -5.53 3.26
CA GLY A 74 15.26 -6.70 4.14
C GLY A 74 13.99 -7.56 4.05
N MET A 75 13.17 -7.51 5.11
CA MET A 75 11.96 -8.31 5.26
C MET A 75 10.66 -7.55 4.99
N ALA A 76 10.73 -6.34 4.42
CA ALA A 76 9.59 -5.49 4.14
C ALA A 76 9.47 -5.17 2.65
N ALA A 77 8.24 -5.12 2.13
CA ALA A 77 7.98 -4.82 0.73
C ALA A 77 6.71 -3.99 0.51
N PHE A 78 6.80 -3.05 -0.43
CA PHE A 78 5.70 -2.33 -1.06
C PHE A 78 5.64 -2.80 -2.51
N ALA A 79 4.69 -3.67 -2.84
CA ALA A 79 4.55 -4.23 -4.17
C ALA A 79 3.32 -3.65 -4.88
N ILE A 80 3.52 -3.17 -6.10
CA ILE A 80 2.48 -2.59 -6.93
C ILE A 80 2.24 -3.55 -8.08
N TYR A 81 0.97 -3.89 -8.29
CA TYR A 81 0.47 -4.73 -9.36
C TYR A 81 -0.41 -3.89 -10.29
N PRO A 82 0.19 -3.24 -11.29
CA PRO A 82 -0.57 -2.55 -12.31
C PRO A 82 -1.44 -3.53 -13.10
N ARG A 83 -2.61 -3.06 -13.52
CA ARG A 83 -3.63 -3.80 -14.30
C ARG A 83 -4.28 -5.00 -13.60
N GLY A 84 -4.07 -5.15 -12.29
CA GLY A 84 -5.10 -5.67 -11.42
C GLY A 84 -5.18 -7.18 -11.24
N GLU A 85 -4.21 -7.74 -10.53
CA GLU A 85 -4.35 -9.06 -9.94
C GLU A 85 -4.85 -8.93 -8.51
N PHE A 86 -6.14 -9.19 -8.27
CA PHE A 86 -6.75 -8.87 -6.97
C PHE A 86 -6.59 -9.99 -5.96
N ASP A 87 -6.80 -11.24 -6.37
CA ASP A 87 -6.93 -12.35 -5.42
C ASP A 87 -5.73 -13.31 -5.43
N VAL A 88 -4.73 -13.08 -6.26
CA VAL A 88 -3.56 -13.97 -6.34
C VAL A 88 -2.69 -13.85 -5.09
N GLY A 89 -2.44 -14.98 -4.44
CA GLY A 89 -1.55 -15.07 -3.29
C GLY A 89 -2.14 -14.56 -1.98
N LEU A 90 -3.44 -14.27 -1.93
CA LEU A 90 -4.08 -13.79 -0.70
C LEU A 90 -4.35 -14.92 0.30
N PRO A 91 -4.21 -14.67 1.62
CA PRO A 91 -4.60 -15.62 2.64
C PRO A 91 -6.09 -15.96 2.56
N SER A 92 -6.44 -17.21 2.85
CA SER A 92 -7.84 -17.66 2.91
C SER A 92 -8.56 -17.25 4.20
N SER A 93 -7.82 -16.85 5.23
CA SER A 93 -8.36 -16.31 6.48
C SER A 93 -9.06 -14.98 6.25
N ALA A 94 -10.06 -14.68 7.07
CA ALA A 94 -10.75 -13.38 7.04
C ALA A 94 -9.76 -12.22 7.27
N SER A 95 -9.89 -11.16 6.47
CA SER A 95 -9.18 -9.88 6.66
C SER A 95 -9.99 -8.92 7.53
N ALA A 96 -9.29 -8.00 8.20
CA ALA A 96 -9.90 -6.74 8.60
C ALA A 96 -10.02 -5.84 7.36
N GLU A 97 -11.20 -5.27 7.10
CA GLU A 97 -11.41 -4.38 5.95
C GLU A 97 -11.61 -2.93 6.41
N THR A 98 -10.99 -2.00 5.69
CA THR A 98 -11.12 -0.55 5.91
C THR A 98 -11.34 0.14 4.57
N LYS A 99 -12.36 1.00 4.47
CA LYS A 99 -12.58 1.85 3.30
C LYS A 99 -11.70 3.10 3.39
N LEU A 100 -11.00 3.41 2.30
CA LEU A 100 -10.12 4.56 2.22
C LEU A 100 -10.20 5.24 0.85
N VAL A 101 -9.56 6.41 0.73
CA VAL A 101 -9.37 7.10 -0.54
C VAL A 101 -7.86 7.17 -0.80
N LEU A 102 -7.42 6.51 -1.87
CA LEU A 102 -6.02 6.52 -2.29
C LEU A 102 -5.87 7.47 -3.48
N SER A 103 -5.16 8.58 -3.28
CA SER A 103 -4.89 9.57 -4.32
C SER A 103 -6.17 10.04 -5.03
N GLY A 104 -7.21 10.32 -4.25
CA GLY A 104 -8.53 10.75 -4.73
C GLY A 104 -9.44 9.63 -5.25
N ARG A 105 -9.01 8.36 -5.24
CA ARG A 105 -9.79 7.22 -5.73
C ARG A 105 -10.30 6.36 -4.57
N PRO A 106 -11.60 6.01 -4.52
CA PRO A 106 -12.11 5.09 -3.51
C PRO A 106 -11.43 3.72 -3.60
N ALA A 107 -11.07 3.18 -2.44
CA ALA A 107 -10.37 1.91 -2.32
C ALA A 107 -10.75 1.18 -1.02
N THR A 108 -10.42 -0.11 -1.00
CA THR A 108 -10.56 -0.98 0.14
C THR A 108 -9.19 -1.49 0.55
N LEU A 109 -8.80 -1.24 1.79
CA LEU A 109 -7.67 -1.91 2.44
C LEU A 109 -8.17 -3.17 3.12
N ARG A 110 -7.48 -4.28 2.89
CA ARG A 110 -7.65 -5.55 3.58
C ARG A 110 -6.36 -5.88 4.33
N GLU A 111 -6.44 -6.19 5.61
CA GLU A 111 -5.28 -6.50 6.45
C GLU A 111 -5.39 -7.90 7.08
N TRP A 112 -4.26 -8.59 7.14
CA TRP A 112 -4.07 -9.86 7.81
C TRP A 112 -2.86 -9.76 8.76
N ASN A 113 -3.07 -10.19 10.00
CA ASN A 113 -1.96 -10.52 10.91
C ASN A 113 -1.86 -12.04 10.93
N LEU A 114 -0.74 -12.57 10.46
CA LEU A 114 -0.54 -14.01 10.31
C LEU A 114 -0.02 -14.62 11.63
N PRO A 115 -0.24 -15.93 11.86
CA PRO A 115 0.17 -16.58 13.12
C PRO A 115 1.67 -16.56 13.40
N ASP A 116 2.50 -16.44 12.35
CA ASP A 116 3.96 -16.32 12.44
C ASP A 116 4.41 -14.89 12.79
N GLY A 117 3.47 -13.96 13.01
CA GLY A 117 3.73 -12.55 13.29
C GLY A 117 3.98 -11.71 12.04
N SER A 118 3.98 -12.30 10.85
CA SER A 118 4.04 -11.55 9.59
C SER A 118 2.75 -10.75 9.38
N TRP A 119 2.85 -9.66 8.62
CA TRP A 119 1.74 -8.79 8.30
C TRP A 119 1.60 -8.66 6.79
N LEU A 120 0.37 -8.69 6.31
CA LEU A 120 0.01 -8.46 4.92
C LEU A 120 -1.14 -7.46 4.88
N ALA A 121 -1.01 -6.48 4.01
CA ALA A 121 -2.04 -5.50 3.70
C ALA A 121 -2.18 -5.35 2.20
N VAL A 122 -3.41 -5.25 1.73
CA VAL A 122 -3.71 -5.14 0.30
C VAL A 122 -4.73 -4.03 0.08
N ILE A 123 -4.39 -3.10 -0.81
CA ILE A 123 -5.28 -2.03 -1.25
C ILE A 123 -5.79 -2.38 -2.64
N VAL A 124 -7.11 -2.38 -2.79
CA VAL A 124 -7.83 -2.60 -4.04
C VAL A 124 -8.68 -1.37 -4.36
N LEU A 125 -8.52 -0.80 -5.55
CA LEU A 125 -9.39 0.30 -6.01
C LEU A 125 -10.80 -0.21 -6.31
N ASP A 126 -11.82 0.52 -5.86
CA ASP A 126 -13.23 0.11 -5.97
C ASP A 126 -13.78 0.25 -7.41
N ALA A 127 -13.23 1.14 -8.23
CA ALA A 127 -13.62 1.32 -9.63
C ALA A 127 -12.71 0.51 -10.57
N GLN A 128 -13.27 -0.47 -11.31
CA GLN A 128 -12.54 -1.27 -12.30
C GLN A 128 -13.35 -1.48 -13.58
N PRO A 129 -12.71 -1.57 -14.79
CA PRO A 129 -11.62 -2.53 -15.06
C PRO A 129 -10.47 -2.10 -16.01
N LYS A 130 -10.30 -0.85 -16.43
CA LYS A 130 -9.28 -0.56 -17.49
C LYS A 130 -7.83 -0.38 -17.03
N ASN A 131 -7.57 -0.15 -15.74
CA ASN A 131 -6.23 -0.07 -15.15
C ASN A 131 -6.31 -0.43 -13.66
N GLY A 132 -6.72 -1.66 -13.35
CA GLY A 132 -6.85 -2.10 -11.96
C GLY A 132 -5.52 -1.97 -11.21
N PHE A 133 -5.48 -1.36 -10.03
CA PHE A 133 -4.29 -1.35 -9.20
C PHE A 133 -4.54 -2.17 -7.96
N ARG A 134 -3.62 -3.09 -7.67
CA ARG A 134 -3.45 -3.64 -6.34
C ARG A 134 -2.12 -3.15 -5.78
N ILE A 135 -2.14 -2.66 -4.55
CA ILE A 135 -0.91 -2.39 -3.79
C ILE A 135 -0.88 -3.38 -2.63
N GLU A 136 0.25 -4.03 -2.44
CA GLU A 136 0.51 -4.98 -1.37
C GLU A 136 1.62 -4.41 -0.48
N LEU A 137 1.38 -4.43 0.83
CA LEU A 137 2.32 -4.05 1.86
C LEU A 137 2.55 -5.30 2.67
N SER A 138 3.81 -5.69 2.87
CA SER A 138 4.12 -6.89 3.64
C SER A 138 5.36 -6.73 4.50
N THR A 139 5.33 -7.40 5.65
CA THR A 139 6.50 -7.61 6.51
C THR A 139 6.56 -9.07 6.92
N LEU A 140 7.76 -9.66 6.89
CA LEU A 140 8.00 -10.95 7.55
C LEU A 140 8.32 -10.70 9.03
N GLN A 141 7.75 -11.55 9.90
CA GLN A 141 7.85 -11.43 11.35
C GLN A 141 7.28 -10.08 11.87
N PRO A 142 7.15 -9.89 13.20
CA PRO A 142 6.74 -8.61 13.75
C PRO A 142 7.79 -7.53 13.45
N ASN A 143 7.51 -6.66 12.47
CA ASN A 143 8.35 -5.52 12.12
C ASN A 143 7.52 -4.23 12.05
N LEU A 144 7.26 -3.69 13.23
CA LEU A 144 6.35 -2.57 13.43
C LEU A 144 6.84 -1.27 12.77
N THR A 145 8.15 -1.02 12.78
CA THR A 145 8.75 0.14 12.11
C THR A 145 8.58 0.06 10.59
N ALA A 146 8.83 -1.11 10.00
CA ALA A 146 8.61 -1.30 8.56
C ALA A 146 7.13 -1.14 8.18
N ARG A 147 6.20 -1.63 9.01
CA ARG A 147 4.76 -1.42 8.81
C ARG A 147 4.38 0.07 8.77
N ALA A 148 4.94 0.87 9.67
CA ALA A 148 4.71 2.31 9.68
C ALA A 148 5.28 3.00 8.43
N ILE A 149 6.50 2.62 8.01
CA ILE A 149 7.11 3.11 6.75
C ILE A 149 6.23 2.78 5.54
N LEU A 150 5.75 1.54 5.43
CA LEU A 150 4.91 1.10 4.32
C LEU A 150 3.59 1.87 4.24
N LYS A 151 2.96 2.15 5.39
CA LYS A 151 1.77 3.00 5.44
C LYS A 151 2.07 4.45 5.09
N GLU A 152 3.22 5.00 5.49
CA GLU A 152 3.62 6.34 5.05
C GLU A 152 3.95 6.39 3.55
N MET A 153 4.52 5.34 2.97
CA MET A 153 4.68 5.23 1.52
C MET A 153 3.34 5.30 0.79
N LEU A 154 2.27 4.72 1.38
CA LEU A 154 0.92 4.83 0.85
C LEU A 154 0.42 6.29 0.83
N ASN A 155 0.76 7.09 1.86
CA ASN A 155 0.45 8.53 1.91
C ASN A 155 1.17 9.31 0.80
N ARG A 156 2.33 8.81 0.39
CA ARG A 156 3.20 9.41 -0.63
C ARG A 156 3.01 8.78 -2.01
N PHE A 157 1.98 7.95 -2.17
CA PHE A 157 1.59 7.36 -3.45
C PHE A 157 0.62 8.27 -4.20
N SER A 158 0.82 8.41 -5.50
CA SER A 158 -0.09 9.15 -6.38
C SER A 158 -0.22 8.53 -7.76
N PHE A 159 -1.44 8.55 -8.31
CA PHE A 159 -1.65 8.29 -9.74
C PHE A 159 -1.25 9.52 -10.56
N VAL A 160 -0.59 9.29 -11.68
CA VAL A 160 -0.32 10.34 -12.68
C VAL A 160 -1.52 10.38 -13.61
N ASN A 161 -2.07 11.58 -13.81
CA ASN A 161 -3.18 11.83 -14.74
C ASN A 161 -2.71 11.80 -16.19
#